data_AF-A0A8S1HLG9-F1
#
_entry.id   AF-A0A8S1HLG9-F1
#
_cell.length_a   1.000
_cell.length_b   1.000
_cell.length_c   1.000
_cell.angle_alpha   90.00
_cell.angle_beta   90.00
_cell.angle_gamma   90.00
#
_symmetry.space_group_name_H-M   'P 1'
#
loop_
_entity.id
_entity.type
_entity.pdbx_description
1 polymer ?
#
loop_
_entity_poly.entity_id
_entity_poly.type
_entity_poly.pdbx_seq_one_letter_code
_entity_poly.pdbx_strand_id
1 'polypeptide(L)'
;MGIYKNDDFDVEKQSWYHGFRPRRDVEPLLPEPGDFLVRATDARTNNVELVLSVKSNDKGIINLTIVFSDGKWHLGILKKAKIVRFDTIPQLIEYYRGHRISSHLILKRPVARPDWLIKHEKVTYNPEKDKLGTGNFCDVYKGTYARDHNESITVAVKICHQGQAGKVAGGATRSS
;
A
#
# COMPACT_ATOMS: atom_id res chain seq x y z
N MET A 1 -9.79 11.89 29.70
CA MET A 1 -9.14 10.67 29.17
C MET A 1 -10.00 10.21 28.00
N GLY A 2 -9.60 10.51 26.77
CA GLY A 2 -10.44 10.23 25.59
C GLY A 2 -10.58 8.72 25.38
N ILE A 3 -11.80 8.26 25.12
CA ILE A 3 -12.09 6.86 24.83
C ILE A 3 -11.60 6.62 23.39
N TYR A 4 -10.42 6.03 23.24
CA TYR A 4 -9.94 5.59 21.92
C TYR A 4 -10.92 4.55 21.37
N LYS A 5 -11.36 4.74 20.14
CA LYS A 5 -12.22 3.75 19.47
C LYS A 5 -11.35 2.54 19.12
N ASN A 6 -11.93 1.34 19.11
CA ASN A 6 -11.20 0.12 18.71
C ASN A 6 -10.55 0.24 17.31
N ASP A 7 -11.06 1.13 16.47
CA ASP A 7 -10.54 1.40 15.14
C ASP A 7 -9.19 2.14 15.14
N ASP A 8 -8.87 2.88 16.21
CA ASP A 8 -7.63 3.67 16.32
C ASP A 8 -6.37 2.80 16.38
N PHE A 9 -6.53 1.51 16.71
CA PHE A 9 -5.45 0.53 16.82
C PHE A 9 -5.31 -0.37 15.60
N ASP A 10 -6.30 -0.36 14.71
CA ASP A 10 -6.33 -1.19 13.51
C ASP A 10 -5.71 -0.42 12.33
N VAL A 11 -4.60 -0.94 11.80
CA VAL A 11 -3.85 -0.34 10.70
C VAL A 11 -4.68 -0.29 9.41
N GLU A 12 -5.55 -1.27 9.17
CA GLU A 12 -6.36 -1.37 7.95
C GLU A 12 -7.43 -0.26 7.88
N LYS A 13 -7.77 0.34 9.03
CA LYS A 13 -8.74 1.45 9.14
C LYS A 13 -8.09 2.82 9.04
N GLN A 14 -6.76 2.89 9.02
CA GLN A 14 -6.04 4.15 9.00
C GLN A 14 -6.05 4.77 7.59
N SER A 15 -6.41 6.04 7.49
CA SER A 15 -6.45 6.74 6.20
C SER A 15 -5.10 6.77 5.50
N TRP A 16 -3.99 6.79 6.24
CA TRP A 16 -2.63 6.78 5.70
C TRP A 16 -2.11 5.38 5.34
N TYR A 17 -2.92 4.33 5.50
CA TYR A 17 -2.57 2.98 5.09
C TYR A 17 -3.12 2.66 3.70
N HIS A 18 -2.23 2.31 2.76
CA HIS A 18 -2.58 2.14 1.35
C HIS A 18 -2.63 0.68 0.90
N GLY A 19 -2.47 -0.29 1.81
CA GLY A 19 -2.41 -1.71 1.48
C GLY A 19 -1.22 -2.04 0.57
N PHE A 20 -1.36 -3.09 -0.26
CA PHE A 20 -0.35 -3.47 -1.24
C PHE A 20 -0.15 -2.40 -2.31
N ARG A 21 0.97 -1.68 -2.22
CA ARG A 21 1.33 -0.64 -3.18
C ARG A 21 2.82 -0.70 -3.48
N PRO A 22 3.22 -0.81 -4.76
CA PRO A 22 4.62 -0.77 -5.14
C PRO A 22 5.17 0.65 -4.96
N ARG A 23 6.48 0.73 -4.75
CA ARG A 23 7.19 2.01 -4.51
C ARG A 23 6.86 3.05 -5.57
N ARG A 24 6.89 2.68 -6.85
CA ARG A 24 6.67 3.60 -7.99
C ARG A 24 5.31 4.32 -7.96
N ASP A 25 4.28 3.68 -7.39
CA ASP A 25 2.92 4.25 -7.32
C ASP A 25 2.78 5.19 -6.12
N VAL A 26 3.69 5.10 -5.15
CA VAL A 26 3.71 5.88 -3.92
C VAL A 26 4.48 7.19 -4.11
N GLU A 27 5.53 7.19 -4.93
CA GLU A 27 6.38 8.37 -5.08
C GLU A 27 5.65 9.65 -5.53
N PRO A 28 4.72 9.60 -6.50
CA PRO A 28 3.94 10.77 -6.90
C PRO A 28 2.96 11.28 -5.82
N LEU A 29 2.63 10.46 -4.82
CA LEU A 29 1.68 10.80 -3.76
C LEU A 29 2.32 11.60 -2.63
N LEU A 30 3.66 11.70 -2.59
CA LEU A 30 4.41 12.37 -1.52
C LEU A 30 5.15 13.61 -2.06
N PRO A 31 4.43 14.68 -2.46
CA PRO A 31 5.04 15.86 -3.08
C PRO A 31 5.92 16.65 -2.11
N GLU A 32 5.48 16.83 -0.86
CA GLU A 32 6.11 17.78 0.07
C GLU A 32 6.92 17.07 1.17
N PRO A 33 8.03 17.66 1.62
CA PRO A 33 8.79 17.14 2.75
C PRO A 33 7.94 16.94 4.02
N GLY A 34 7.99 15.72 4.54
CA GLY A 34 7.20 15.26 5.67
C GLY A 34 5.85 14.63 5.31
N ASP A 35 5.50 14.55 4.02
CA ASP A 35 4.43 13.68 3.54
C ASP A 35 4.80 12.23 3.78
N PHE A 36 3.85 11.45 4.28
CA PHE A 36 4.07 10.04 4.54
C PHE A 36 2.82 9.19 4.35
N LEU A 37 3.05 7.89 4.14
CA LEU A 37 2.03 6.85 4.16
C LEU A 37 2.65 5.50 4.53
N VAL A 38 1.82 4.53 4.88
CA VAL A 38 2.23 3.13 5.11
C VAL A 38 1.65 2.24 4.01
N ARG A 39 2.46 1.30 3.52
CA ARG A 39 2.08 0.34 2.48
C ARG A 39 2.62 -1.06 2.78
N ALA A 40 1.98 -2.08 2.22
CA ALA A 40 2.47 -3.44 2.17
C ALA A 40 3.23 -3.72 0.87
N THR A 41 4.24 -4.59 0.91
CA THR A 41 5.05 -4.99 -0.25
C THR A 41 5.69 -6.37 -0.03
N ASP A 42 5.87 -7.14 -1.10
CA ASP A 42 6.59 -8.42 -1.15
C ASP A 42 7.86 -8.34 -2.04
N ALA A 43 8.15 -7.16 -2.59
CA ALA A 43 9.21 -6.97 -3.58
C ALA A 43 10.65 -7.30 -3.12
N ARG A 44 10.92 -7.44 -1.81
CA ARG A 44 12.27 -7.66 -1.27
C ARG A 44 12.47 -9.02 -0.63
N THR A 45 11.40 -9.60 -0.11
CA THR A 45 11.42 -10.90 0.57
C THR A 45 10.19 -11.67 0.08
N ASN A 46 10.23 -13.01 0.07
CA ASN A 46 9.03 -13.81 -0.24
C ASN A 46 7.92 -13.69 0.85
N ASN A 47 8.00 -12.66 1.70
CA ASN A 47 7.10 -12.36 2.80
C ASN A 47 6.57 -10.94 2.65
N VAL A 48 5.36 -10.73 3.16
CA VAL A 48 4.74 -9.40 3.18
C VAL A 48 5.43 -8.52 4.21
N GLU A 49 5.98 -7.39 3.78
CA GLU A 49 6.58 -6.37 4.63
C GLU A 49 5.73 -5.10 4.65
N LEU A 50 5.60 -4.49 5.83
CA LEU A 50 5.05 -3.15 5.97
C LEU A 50 6.16 -2.11 5.87
N VAL A 51 5.89 -1.05 5.11
CA VAL A 51 6.86 0.01 4.81
C VAL A 51 6.23 1.37 5.03
N LEU A 52 6.87 2.17 5.89
CA LEU A 52 6.61 3.60 6.05
C LEU A 52 7.41 4.34 4.97
N SER A 53 6.70 4.97 4.04
CA SER A 53 7.29 5.80 2.98
C SER A 53 7.13 7.26 3.35
N VAL A 54 8.24 8.01 3.35
CA VAL A 54 8.27 9.41 3.81
C VAL A 54 9.08 10.26 2.83
N LYS A 55 8.56 11.42 2.44
CA LYS A 55 9.33 12.43 1.71
C LYS A 55 10.28 13.15 2.67
N SER A 56 11.58 12.97 2.48
CA SER A 56 12.63 13.68 3.21
C SER A 56 12.80 15.10 2.68
N ASN A 57 13.40 15.98 3.50
CA ASN A 57 13.72 17.35 3.12
C ASN A 57 14.73 17.45 1.95
N ASP A 58 15.65 16.49 1.82
CA ASP A 58 16.79 16.60 0.90
C ASP A 58 17.13 15.30 0.16
N LYS A 59 16.64 14.14 0.62
CA LYS A 59 16.99 12.81 0.08
C LYS A 59 15.89 12.14 -0.75
N GLY A 60 14.88 12.88 -1.17
CA GLY A 60 13.72 12.31 -1.85
C GLY A 60 12.92 11.39 -0.91
N ILE A 61 12.47 10.24 -1.39
CA ILE A 61 11.60 9.34 -0.60
C ILE A 61 12.43 8.29 0.11
N ILE A 62 12.27 8.24 1.43
CA ILE A 62 12.87 7.26 2.32
C ILE A 62 11.82 6.20 2.66
N ASN A 63 12.19 4.93 2.48
CA ASN A 63 11.36 3.77 2.81
C ASN A 63 11.94 3.10 4.06
N LEU A 64 11.15 3.04 5.13
CA LEU A 64 11.51 2.40 6.39
C LEU A 64 10.65 1.16 6.60
N THR A 65 11.28 0.00 6.76
CA THR A 65 10.55 -1.22 7.10
C THR A 65 10.03 -1.13 8.53
N ILE A 66 8.75 -1.47 8.72
CA ILE A 66 8.12 -1.67 10.02
C ILE A 66 8.24 -3.15 10.35
N VAL A 67 8.87 -3.46 11.47
CA VAL A 67 9.24 -4.82 11.88
C VAL A 67 8.46 -5.19 13.14
N PHE A 68 8.02 -6.44 13.21
CA PHE A 68 7.48 -7.04 14.42
C PHE A 68 8.51 -7.99 15.03
N SER A 69 8.98 -7.71 16.24
CA SER A 69 9.88 -8.57 17.00
C SER A 69 9.63 -8.41 18.49
N ASP A 70 9.89 -9.46 19.28
CA ASP A 70 9.66 -9.46 20.74
C ASP A 70 8.23 -9.04 21.14
N GLY A 71 7.23 -9.41 20.32
CA GLY A 71 5.82 -9.05 20.55
C GLY A 71 5.47 -7.58 20.34
N LYS A 72 6.35 -6.78 19.73
CA LYS A 72 6.16 -5.33 19.54
C LYS A 72 6.56 -4.89 18.12
N TRP A 73 5.96 -3.80 17.66
CA TRP A 73 6.29 -3.12 16.41
C TRP A 73 7.38 -2.08 16.60
N HIS A 74 8.31 -1.98 15.66
CA HIS A 74 9.35 -0.96 15.63
C HIS A 74 9.85 -0.67 14.20
N LEU A 75 10.62 0.40 14.02
CA LEU A 75 11.29 0.68 12.74
C LEU A 75 12.57 -0.17 12.61
N GLY A 76 12.74 -0.84 11.47
CA GLY A 76 13.84 -1.78 11.21
C GLY A 76 15.20 -1.14 10.95
N ILE A 77 15.27 0.18 10.70
CA ILE A 77 16.53 0.87 10.38
C ILE A 77 16.74 2.06 11.29
N LEU A 78 17.35 1.80 12.46
CA LEU A 78 18.03 2.80 13.26
C LEU A 78 19.31 2.16 13.85
N LYS A 79 20.30 1.82 13.00
CA LYS A 79 21.58 1.18 13.43
C LYS A 79 22.38 1.97 14.48
N LYS A 80 21.96 3.20 14.81
CA LYS A 80 22.58 4.09 15.82
C LYS A 80 21.59 4.77 16.76
N ALA A 81 20.28 4.52 16.66
CA ALA A 81 19.30 5.19 17.51
C ALA A 81 18.53 4.19 18.36
N LYS A 82 18.04 4.66 19.51
CA LYS A 82 17.25 3.86 20.45
C LYS A 82 16.02 3.31 19.72
N ILE A 83 15.92 1.97 19.65
CA ILE A 83 14.74 1.31 19.10
C ILE A 83 13.59 1.52 20.08
N VAL A 84 12.55 2.25 19.64
CA VAL A 84 11.31 2.41 20.38
C VAL A 84 10.30 1.39 19.85
N ARG A 85 9.64 0.69 20.77
CA ARG A 85 8.75 -0.45 20.51
C ARG A 85 7.32 -0.12 20.92
N PHE A 86 6.34 -0.59 20.16
CA PHE A 86 4.92 -0.25 20.31
C PHE A 86 4.03 -1.50 20.19
N ASP A 87 2.86 -1.48 20.82
CA ASP A 87 1.88 -2.57 20.70
C ASP A 87 1.20 -2.60 19.34
N THR A 88 1.05 -1.43 18.71
CA THR A 88 0.34 -1.28 17.44
C THR A 88 1.07 -0.33 16.50
N ILE A 89 0.82 -0.49 15.19
CA ILE A 89 1.41 0.37 14.16
C ILE A 89 0.89 1.81 14.27
N PRO A 90 -0.41 2.07 14.50
CA PRO A 90 -0.88 3.45 14.71
C PRO A 90 -0.17 4.17 15.86
N GLN A 91 0.11 3.49 16.98
CA GLN A 91 0.90 4.07 18.07
C GLN A 91 2.34 4.39 17.65
N LEU A 92 2.98 3.51 16.87
CA LEU A 92 4.31 3.75 16.31
C LEU A 92 4.30 5.02 15.45
N ILE A 93 3.33 5.15 14.54
CA ILE A 93 3.22 6.30 13.65
C ILE A 93 2.99 7.58 14.45
N GLU A 94 2.05 7.57 15.40
CA GLU A 94 1.72 8.74 16.20
C GLU A 94 2.93 9.22 17.03
N TYR A 95 3.71 8.28 17.59
CA TYR A 95 4.97 8.62 18.26
C TYR A 95 5.93 9.37 17.32
N TYR A 96 6.16 8.88 16.10
CA TYR A 96 7.09 9.50 15.14
C TYR A 96 6.52 10.74 14.42
N ARG A 97 5.24 11.07 14.61
CA ARG A 97 4.71 12.40 14.26
C ARG A 97 5.17 13.47 15.25
N GLY A 98 5.33 13.12 16.52
CA GLY A 98 5.92 13.98 17.54
C GLY A 98 7.45 13.93 17.63
N HIS A 99 8.08 12.86 17.13
CA HIS A 99 9.51 12.61 17.30
C HIS A 99 10.23 12.48 15.96
N ARG A 100 11.35 13.21 15.80
CA ARG A 100 12.19 13.11 14.60
C ARG A 100 12.80 11.71 14.49
N ILE A 101 12.65 11.06 13.34
CA ILE A 101 13.32 9.79 13.03
C ILE A 101 14.82 10.04 12.76
N SER A 102 15.13 11.13 12.06
CA SER A 102 16.49 11.65 11.89
C SER A 102 16.45 13.17 11.61
N SER A 103 17.60 13.82 11.49
CA SER A 103 17.69 15.26 11.19
C SER A 103 16.91 15.68 9.94
N HIS A 104 16.83 14.80 8.93
CA HIS A 104 16.20 15.06 7.64
C HIS A 104 14.86 14.34 7.44
N LEU A 105 14.33 13.66 8.47
CA LEU A 105 13.17 12.78 8.36
C LEU A 105 12.19 12.98 9.50
N ILE A 106 11.02 13.53 9.17
CA ILE A 106 9.95 13.90 10.10
C ILE A 106 8.62 13.46 9.47
N LEU A 107 7.69 12.93 10.27
CA LEU A 107 6.32 12.68 9.82
C LEU A 107 5.47 13.92 10.11
N LYS A 108 5.06 14.65 9.06
CA LYS A 108 4.24 15.85 9.21
C LYS A 108 2.80 15.58 8.78
N ARG A 109 2.63 15.21 7.52
CA ARG A 109 1.31 15.12 6.89
C ARG A 109 1.02 13.68 6.43
N PRO A 110 0.02 13.02 7.03
CA PRO A 110 -0.44 11.73 6.52
C PRO A 110 -1.08 11.95 5.15
N VAL A 111 -0.66 11.18 4.15
CA VAL A 111 -1.30 11.16 2.84
C VAL A 111 -2.38 10.10 2.86
N ALA A 112 -3.63 10.57 2.88
CA ALA A 112 -4.79 9.69 2.85
C ALA A 112 -4.78 8.84 1.57
N ARG A 113 -5.17 7.58 1.71
CA ARG A 113 -5.51 6.68 0.62
C ARG A 113 -6.61 7.37 -0.18
N PRO A 114 -6.37 7.72 -1.44
CA PRO A 114 -7.36 8.49 -2.19
C PRO A 114 -8.64 7.67 -2.41
N ASP A 115 -9.79 8.32 -2.32
CA ASP A 115 -11.10 7.68 -2.48
C ASP A 115 -11.34 7.17 -3.92
N TRP A 116 -10.61 7.73 -4.90
CA TRP A 116 -10.60 7.21 -6.28
C TRP A 116 -9.96 5.83 -6.39
N LEU A 117 -9.23 5.36 -5.38
CA LEU A 117 -8.76 3.98 -5.31
C LEU A 117 -9.94 3.09 -4.88
N ILE A 118 -10.78 2.79 -5.87
CA ILE A 118 -12.00 2.02 -5.71
C ILE A 118 -11.70 0.69 -5.00
N LYS A 119 -12.33 0.47 -3.85
CA LYS A 119 -12.32 -0.83 -3.15
C LYS A 119 -12.95 -1.88 -4.06
N HIS A 120 -12.38 -3.08 -4.12
CA HIS A 120 -12.93 -4.17 -4.93
C HIS A 120 -14.41 -4.45 -4.60
N GLU A 121 -14.77 -4.37 -3.33
CA GLU A 121 -16.15 -4.52 -2.81
C GLU A 121 -17.16 -3.52 -3.41
N LYS A 122 -16.70 -2.36 -3.88
CA LYS A 122 -17.57 -1.35 -4.52
C LYS A 122 -17.81 -1.62 -6.01
N VAL A 123 -17.16 -2.62 -6.62
CA VAL A 123 -17.34 -2.97 -8.03
C VAL A 123 -17.95 -4.36 -8.15
N THR A 124 -19.01 -4.47 -8.95
CA THR A 124 -19.65 -5.76 -9.25
C THR A 124 -19.72 -5.96 -10.77
N TYR A 125 -19.38 -7.15 -11.25
CA TYR A 125 -19.53 -7.54 -12.65
C TYR A 125 -19.68 -9.07 -12.73
N ASN A 126 -20.32 -9.58 -13.79
CA ASN A 126 -20.42 -11.01 -14.04
C ASN A 126 -19.37 -11.44 -15.11
N PRO A 127 -18.33 -12.21 -14.75
CA PRO A 127 -17.30 -12.63 -15.70
C PRO A 127 -17.81 -13.50 -16.87
N GLU A 128 -18.97 -14.15 -16.73
CA GLU A 128 -19.54 -15.02 -17.76
C GLU A 128 -20.45 -14.27 -18.73
N LYS A 129 -21.14 -13.23 -18.24
CA LYS A 129 -22.24 -12.56 -18.99
C LYS A 129 -21.91 -11.14 -19.44
N ASP A 130 -21.06 -10.44 -18.70
CA ASP A 130 -20.83 -9.00 -18.91
C ASP A 130 -19.60 -8.72 -19.76
N LYS A 131 -19.00 -9.72 -20.42
CA LYS A 131 -17.80 -9.51 -21.22
C LYS A 131 -18.09 -8.60 -22.41
N LEU A 132 -17.44 -7.44 -22.42
CA LEU A 132 -17.53 -6.45 -23.49
C LEU A 132 -16.47 -6.69 -24.57
N GLY A 133 -15.31 -7.23 -24.20
CA GLY A 133 -14.26 -7.54 -25.16
C GLY A 133 -12.99 -8.11 -24.53
N THR A 134 -12.09 -8.58 -25.38
CA THR A 134 -10.74 -9.06 -25.02
C THR A 134 -9.72 -8.31 -25.85
N GLY A 135 -8.64 -7.86 -25.22
CA GLY A 135 -7.44 -7.37 -25.89
C GLY A 135 -6.20 -8.11 -25.41
N ASN A 136 -5.04 -7.77 -25.96
CA ASN A 136 -3.77 -8.44 -25.68
C ASN A 136 -3.31 -8.42 -24.21
N PHE A 137 -3.83 -7.49 -23.40
CA PHE A 137 -3.39 -7.28 -22.02
C PHE A 137 -4.50 -7.52 -21.00
N CYS A 138 -5.75 -7.63 -21.44
CA CYS A 138 -6.89 -7.57 -20.55
C CYS A 138 -8.18 -8.09 -21.19
N ASP A 139 -9.08 -8.52 -20.32
CA ASP A 139 -10.50 -8.62 -20.61
C ASP A 139 -11.24 -7.41 -20.06
N VAL A 140 -12.26 -6.94 -20.78
CA VAL A 140 -13.09 -5.81 -20.40
C VAL A 140 -14.51 -6.31 -20.17
N TYR A 141 -15.08 -5.96 -19.02
CA TYR A 141 -16.42 -6.34 -18.60
C TYR A 141 -17.28 -5.11 -18.34
N LYS A 142 -18.59 -5.22 -18.52
CA LYS A 142 -19.56 -4.26 -18.01
C LYS A 142 -19.71 -4.54 -16.52
N GLY A 143 -19.73 -3.49 -15.71
CA GLY A 143 -19.94 -3.63 -14.27
C GLY A 143 -20.70 -2.45 -13.71
N THR A 144 -20.94 -2.53 -12.41
CA THR A 144 -21.57 -1.50 -11.60
C THR A 144 -20.59 -1.06 -10.53
N TYR A 145 -20.39 0.26 -10.38
CA TYR A 145 -19.62 0.85 -9.30
C TYR A 145 -20.57 1.55 -8.32
N ALA A 146 -20.58 1.07 -7.07
CA ALA A 146 -21.31 1.66 -5.97
C ALA A 146 -20.55 2.88 -5.44
N ARG A 147 -21.16 4.06 -5.60
CA ARG A 147 -20.68 5.33 -5.06
C ARG A 147 -21.25 5.56 -3.67
N ASP A 148 -20.77 6.61 -3.02
CA ASP A 148 -21.38 7.08 -1.78
C ASP A 148 -22.80 7.63 -2.06
N HIS A 149 -23.61 7.82 -1.02
CA HIS A 149 -25.02 8.24 -1.14
C HIS A 149 -25.95 7.25 -1.87
N ASN A 150 -25.60 5.96 -1.85
CA ASN A 150 -26.44 4.88 -2.41
C ASN A 150 -26.67 4.98 -3.93
N GLU A 151 -25.81 5.73 -4.63
CA GLU A 151 -25.81 5.84 -6.09
C GLU A 151 -24.96 4.71 -6.70
N SER A 152 -25.38 4.18 -7.85
CA SER A 152 -24.58 3.24 -8.62
C SER A 152 -24.47 3.67 -10.08
N ILE A 153 -23.28 3.55 -10.64
CA ILE A 153 -23.04 3.89 -12.05
C ILE A 153 -22.57 2.67 -12.84
N THR A 154 -22.96 2.60 -14.11
CA THR A 154 -22.43 1.61 -15.04
C THR A 154 -21.00 1.98 -15.43
N VAL A 155 -20.08 1.02 -15.37
CA VAL A 155 -18.65 1.19 -15.65
C VAL A 155 -18.12 0.08 -16.57
N ALA A 156 -16.97 0.31 -17.18
CA ALA A 156 -16.16 -0.73 -17.80
C ALA A 156 -15.07 -1.18 -16.82
N VAL A 157 -15.03 -2.47 -16.51
CA VAL A 157 -14.05 -3.09 -15.61
C VAL A 157 -13.00 -3.79 -16.45
N LYS A 158 -11.75 -3.33 -16.36
CA LYS A 158 -10.61 -3.92 -17.06
C LYS A 158 -9.87 -4.86 -16.13
N ILE A 159 -9.87 -6.15 -16.47
CA ILE A 159 -9.13 -7.19 -15.74
C ILE A 159 -7.90 -7.55 -16.56
N CYS A 160 -6.73 -7.20 -16.05
CA CYS A 160 -5.48 -7.54 -16.72
C CYS A 160 -5.25 -9.05 -16.68
N HIS A 161 -4.79 -9.62 -17.79
CA HIS A 161 -4.31 -11.00 -17.80
C HIS A 161 -3.16 -11.10 -16.79
N GLN A 162 -3.13 -12.15 -15.96
CA GLN A 162 -2.00 -12.36 -15.06
C GLN A 162 -0.73 -12.44 -15.92
N GLY A 163 0.21 -11.53 -15.67
CA GLY A 163 1.49 -11.55 -16.38
C GLY A 163 2.18 -12.88 -16.15
N GLN A 164 2.72 -13.48 -17.21
CA GLN A 164 3.72 -14.55 -17.10
C GLN A 164 4.97 -13.98 -16.42
N ALA A 165 4.93 -13.85 -15.10
CA ALA A 165 6.12 -13.68 -14.27
C ALA A 165 6.76 -15.06 -14.14
N GLY A 166 7.79 -15.32 -14.96
CA GLY A 166 8.74 -16.41 -14.74
C GLY A 166 8.38 -17.78 -15.31
N LYS A 167 8.58 -17.96 -16.62
CA LYS A 167 9.12 -19.23 -17.15
C LYS A 167 10.23 -18.92 -18.16
N VAL A 168 11.42 -18.63 -17.64
CA VAL A 168 12.67 -18.85 -18.37
C VAL A 168 13.36 -20.05 -17.72
N ALA A 169 13.05 -21.22 -18.25
CA ALA A 169 13.79 -22.48 -18.15
C ALA A 169 13.11 -23.39 -19.19
N GLY A 170 13.66 -23.56 -20.38
CA GLY A 170 14.81 -24.44 -20.61
C GLY A 170 14.27 -25.68 -21.32
N GLY A 171 14.46 -25.76 -22.63
CA GLY A 171 13.91 -26.86 -23.43
C GLY A 171 14.13 -26.66 -24.92
N ALA A 172 15.39 -26.50 -25.34
CA ALA A 172 15.75 -26.72 -26.73
C ALA A 172 15.97 -28.22 -26.92
N THR A 173 14.94 -28.94 -27.38
CA THR A 173 15.12 -30.25 -28.01
C THR A 173 15.29 -30.01 -29.51
N ARG A 174 16.53 -30.16 -30.00
CA ARG A 174 16.79 -30.41 -31.43
C ARG A 174 16.65 -31.90 -31.67
N SER A 175 15.75 -32.25 -32.58
CA SER A 175 15.66 -33.54 -33.24
C SER A 175 16.85 -33.74 -34.20
N SER A 176 17.52 -34.88 -34.10
CA SER A 176 18.04 -35.68 -35.23
C SER A 176 18.14 -37.11 -34.73
#